data_AF-A0A919E0G3-F1
#
_entry.id   AF-A0A919E0G3-F1
#
_cell.length_a   1.000
_cell.length_b   1.000
_cell.length_c   1.000
_cell.angle_alpha   90.00
_cell.angle_beta   90.00
_cell.angle_gamma   90.00
#
_symmetry.space_group_name_H-M   'P 1'
#
loop_
_entity.id
_entity.type
_entity.pdbx_description
1 polymer ?
#
loop_
_entity_poly.entity_id
_entity_poly.type
_entity_poly.pdbx_seq_one_letter_code
_entity_poly.pdbx_strand_id
1 'polypeptide(L)'
;MGPANRELGPRLKAAVAASTELQERDALKSVGLAAAMTGALIARGVPEPTAHLAGELGVLAFKRGYARWCESDRDDEEGLAPHALAALEDLRAATASLG
;
A
#
# COMPACT_ATOMS: atom_id res chain seq x y z
N MET A 1 0.64 4.80 -11.16
CA MET A 1 -0.58 5.62 -11.00
C MET A 1 -0.33 6.98 -11.62
N GLY A 2 -1.31 7.57 -12.29
CA GLY A 2 -1.20 8.90 -12.93
C GLY A 2 -2.02 9.99 -12.23
N PRO A 3 -1.96 11.25 -12.69
CA PRO A 3 -2.49 12.44 -11.99
C PRO A 3 -3.95 12.34 -11.55
N ALA A 4 -4.83 11.76 -12.37
CA ALA A 4 -6.25 11.58 -12.04
C ALA A 4 -6.47 10.75 -10.75
N ASN A 5 -5.60 9.77 -10.47
CA ASN A 5 -5.72 8.97 -9.25
C ASN A 5 -5.30 9.75 -8.00
N ARG A 6 -4.47 10.78 -8.16
CA ARG A 6 -4.02 11.68 -7.07
C ARG A 6 -5.17 12.57 -6.63
N GLU A 7 -5.84 13.20 -7.59
CA GLU A 7 -6.98 14.10 -7.34
C GLU A 7 -8.17 13.38 -6.69
N LEU A 8 -8.39 12.11 -7.06
CA LEU A 8 -9.45 11.29 -6.49
C LEU A 8 -9.15 10.79 -5.07
N GLY A 9 -7.88 10.76 -4.65
CA GLY A 9 -7.45 10.17 -3.39
C GLY A 9 -8.20 10.70 -2.16
N PRO A 10 -8.25 12.03 -1.93
CA PRO A 10 -8.98 12.59 -0.80
C PRO A 10 -10.48 12.30 -0.84
N ARG A 11 -11.08 12.31 -2.04
CA ARG A 11 -12.52 12.03 -2.24
C ARG A 11 -12.84 10.56 -1.98
N LEU A 12 -11.99 9.65 -2.45
CA LEU A 12 -12.10 8.21 -2.19
C LEU A 12 -11.94 7.91 -0.70
N LYS A 13 -10.94 8.50 -0.03
CA LYS A 13 -10.73 8.36 1.41
C LYS A 13 -11.96 8.81 2.21
N ALA A 14 -12.54 9.96 1.86
CA ALA A 14 -13.75 10.46 2.49
C ALA A 14 -14.97 9.55 2.23
N ALA A 15 -15.16 9.07 1.01
CA ALA A 15 -16.25 8.16 0.65
C ALA A 15 -16.14 6.82 1.40
N VAL A 16 -14.95 6.24 1.48
CA VAL A 16 -14.70 5.00 2.24
C VAL A 16 -14.95 5.25 3.73
N ALA A 17 -14.47 6.35 4.30
CA ALA A 17 -14.70 6.65 5.72
C ALA A 17 -16.19 6.82 6.07
N ALA A 18 -17.03 7.26 5.11
CA ALA A 18 -18.45 7.51 5.34
C ALA A 18 -19.37 6.27 5.19
N SER A 19 -18.86 5.10 4.77
CA SER A 19 -19.68 3.91 4.50
C SER A 19 -19.04 2.63 5.02
N THR A 20 -19.72 1.93 5.92
CA THR A 20 -19.30 0.63 6.45
C THR A 20 -19.07 -0.40 5.33
N GLU A 21 -19.97 -0.48 4.35
CA GLU A 21 -19.81 -1.38 3.19
C GLU A 21 -18.51 -1.08 2.42
N LEU A 22 -18.18 0.20 2.24
CA LEU A 22 -16.94 0.59 1.56
C LEU A 22 -15.70 0.31 2.40
N GLN A 23 -15.77 0.43 3.73
CA GLN A 23 -14.69 0.04 4.65
C GLN A 23 -14.44 -1.46 4.60
N GLU A 24 -15.49 -2.27 4.66
CA GLU A 24 -15.41 -3.73 4.54
C GLU A 24 -14.80 -4.14 3.21
N ARG A 25 -15.24 -3.50 2.11
CA ARG A 25 -14.67 -3.76 0.79
C ARG A 25 -13.20 -3.35 0.68
N ASP A 26 -12.79 -2.22 1.28
CA ASP A 26 -11.37 -1.83 1.32
C ASP A 26 -10.52 -2.84 2.09
N ALA A 27 -11.03 -3.31 3.24
CA ALA A 27 -10.38 -4.35 4.04
C ALA A 27 -10.23 -5.65 3.25
N LEU A 28 -11.30 -6.14 2.62
CA LEU A 28 -11.27 -7.36 1.80
C LEU A 28 -10.33 -7.24 0.59
N LYS A 29 -10.27 -6.07 -0.07
CA LYS A 29 -9.29 -5.82 -1.14
C LYS A 29 -7.86 -5.90 -0.63
N SER A 30 -7.61 -5.44 0.58
CA SER A 30 -6.27 -5.46 1.19
C SER A 30 -5.81 -6.89 1.47
N VAL A 31 -6.70 -7.70 2.06
CA VAL A 31 -6.47 -9.13 2.30
C VAL A 31 -6.22 -9.87 0.98
N GLY A 32 -7.07 -9.63 -0.03
CA GLY A 32 -6.90 -10.26 -1.34
C GLY A 32 -5.60 -9.87 -2.03
N LEU A 33 -5.19 -8.59 -1.93
CA LEU A 33 -3.94 -8.12 -2.49
C LEU A 33 -2.72 -8.73 -1.80
N ALA A 34 -2.70 -8.79 -0.46
CA ALA A 34 -1.63 -9.43 0.30
C ALA A 34 -1.50 -10.91 -0.09
N ALA A 35 -2.62 -11.65 -0.12
CA ALA A 35 -2.63 -13.05 -0.53
C ALA A 35 -2.10 -13.27 -1.96
N ALA A 36 -2.49 -12.40 -2.90
CA ALA A 36 -2.00 -12.45 -4.28
C ALA A 36 -0.49 -12.19 -4.36
N MET A 37 0.02 -11.20 -3.62
CA MET A 37 1.46 -10.91 -3.54
C MET A 37 2.24 -12.07 -2.93
N THR A 38 1.76 -12.64 -1.83
CA THR A 38 2.37 -13.80 -1.18
C THR A 38 2.43 -14.99 -2.13
N GLY A 39 1.32 -15.35 -2.78
CA GLY A 39 1.29 -16.45 -3.76
C GLY A 39 2.26 -16.21 -4.93
N ALA A 40 2.35 -14.97 -5.41
CA ALA A 40 3.28 -14.59 -6.46
C ALA A 40 4.75 -14.71 -6.05
N LEU A 41 5.10 -14.38 -4.80
CA LEU A 41 6.46 -14.50 -4.26
C LEU A 41 6.85 -15.97 -4.04
N ILE A 42 5.92 -16.79 -3.51
CA ILE A 42 6.12 -18.24 -3.35
C ILE A 42 6.38 -18.89 -4.71
N ALA A 43 5.60 -18.54 -5.73
CA ALA A 43 5.80 -19.03 -7.10
C ALA A 43 7.17 -18.66 -7.69
N ARG A 44 7.85 -17.65 -7.14
CA ARG A 44 9.21 -17.21 -7.50
C ARG A 44 10.30 -17.81 -6.60
N GLY A 45 9.96 -18.74 -5.71
CA GLY A 45 10.91 -19.44 -4.84
C GLY A 45 11.21 -18.73 -3.52
N VAL A 46 10.45 -17.69 -3.14
CA VAL A 46 10.60 -17.05 -1.83
C VAL A 46 9.99 -17.98 -0.75
N PRO A 47 10.69 -18.24 0.37
CA PRO A 47 10.15 -19.03 1.47
C PRO A 47 8.83 -18.46 2.00
N GLU A 48 7.87 -19.32 2.34
CA GLU A 48 6.52 -18.91 2.74
C GLU A 48 6.48 -17.83 3.85
N PRO A 49 7.22 -17.94 4.97
CA PRO A 49 7.18 -16.91 6.00
C PRO A 49 7.64 -15.54 5.49
N THR A 50 8.68 -15.53 4.64
CA THR A 50 9.20 -14.31 4.02
C THR A 50 8.22 -13.74 2.99
N ALA A 51 7.59 -14.59 2.19
CA ALA A 51 6.59 -14.19 1.20
C ALA A 51 5.32 -13.63 1.84
N HIS A 52 4.89 -14.20 2.96
CA HIS A 52 3.76 -13.71 3.74
C HIS A 52 4.07 -12.33 4.33
N LEU A 53 5.20 -12.19 5.03
CA LEU A 53 5.64 -10.91 5.59
C LEU A 53 5.78 -9.82 4.52
N ALA A 54 6.39 -10.15 3.38
CA ALA A 54 6.56 -9.21 2.27
C ALA A 54 5.22 -8.79 1.63
N GLY A 55 4.23 -9.69 1.57
CA GLY A 55 2.87 -9.38 1.10
C GLY A 55 2.20 -8.33 1.98
N GLU A 56 2.18 -8.57 3.29
CA GLU A 56 1.59 -7.65 4.27
C GLU A 56 2.31 -6.29 4.32
N LEU A 57 3.65 -6.29 4.37
CA LEU A 57 4.44 -5.06 4.33
C LEU A 57 4.26 -4.29 3.02
N GLY A 58 4.15 -4.98 1.89
CA GLY A 58 3.92 -4.37 0.59
C GLY A 58 2.57 -3.65 0.50
N VAL A 59 1.50 -4.26 1.03
CA VAL A 59 0.18 -3.61 1.10
C VAL A 59 0.22 -2.38 2.01
N LEU A 60 0.89 -2.48 3.17
CA LEU A 60 1.02 -1.36 4.10
C LEU A 60 1.84 -0.20 3.50
N ALA A 61 2.95 -0.51 2.83
CA ALA A 61 3.78 0.46 2.12
C ALA A 61 2.99 1.17 1.02
N PHE A 62 2.24 0.41 0.23
CA PHE A 62 1.38 0.97 -0.81
C PHE A 62 0.32 1.92 -0.24
N LYS A 63 -0.40 1.52 0.81
CA LYS A 63 -1.43 2.38 1.43
C LYS A 63 -0.83 3.68 1.98
N ARG A 64 0.30 3.59 2.68
CA ARG A 64 1.01 4.77 3.23
C ARG A 64 1.55 5.67 2.13
N GLY A 65 2.21 5.08 1.12
CA GLY A 65 2.73 5.80 -0.03
C GLY A 65 1.62 6.49 -0.82
N TYR A 66 0.50 5.82 -1.04
CA TYR A 66 -0.66 6.40 -1.73
C TYR A 66 -1.26 7.57 -0.97
N ALA A 67 -1.42 7.46 0.35
CA ALA A 67 -1.89 8.57 1.17
C ALA A 67 -0.96 9.78 1.08
N ARG A 68 0.36 9.58 1.27
CA ARG A 68 1.37 10.63 1.15
C ARG A 68 1.39 11.28 -0.23
N TRP A 69 1.33 10.45 -1.28
CA TRP A 69 1.30 10.90 -2.68
C TRP A 69 0.05 11.71 -3.04
N CYS A 70 -1.09 11.44 -2.39
CA CYS A 70 -2.30 12.24 -2.57
C CYS A 70 -2.26 13.58 -1.83
N GLU A 71 -1.44 13.67 -0.79
CA GLU A 71 -1.25 14.86 0.06
C GLU A 71 -0.06 15.73 -0.41
N SER A 72 0.81 15.23 -1.30
CA SER A 72 1.98 15.93 -1.83
C SER A 72 1.61 16.99 -2.89
N ASP A 73 2.55 17.91 -3.14
CA ASP A 73 2.35 19.00 -4.12
C ASP A 73 2.01 18.49 -5.52
N ARG A 74 1.23 19.30 -6.25
CA ARG A 74 0.71 18.94 -7.58
C ARG A 74 1.80 18.74 -8.64
N ASP A 75 2.96 19.38 -8.44
CA ASP A 75 4.11 19.34 -9.36
C ASP A 75 5.03 18.12 -9.12
N ASP A 76 4.65 17.21 -8.22
CA ASP A 76 5.35 15.94 -8.09
C ASP A 76 5.09 15.07 -9.34
N GLU A 77 6.00 15.14 -10.30
CA GLU A 77 5.99 14.36 -11.54
C GLU A 77 6.42 12.90 -11.33
N GLU A 78 7.03 12.58 -10.20
CA GLU A 78 7.66 11.26 -9.96
C GLU A 78 6.63 10.15 -9.70
N GLY A 79 5.38 10.52 -9.46
CA GLY A 79 4.25 9.60 -9.34
C GLY A 79 4.26 8.82 -8.02
N LEU A 80 3.48 7.73 -7.92
CA LEU A 80 3.28 7.01 -6.66
C LEU A 80 4.52 6.21 -6.20
N ALA A 81 5.35 5.75 -7.13
CA ALA A 81 6.38 4.75 -6.84
C ALA A 81 7.41 5.22 -5.78
N PRO A 82 7.96 6.45 -5.85
CA PRO A 82 8.86 6.95 -4.82
C PRO A 82 8.25 6.98 -3.43
N HIS A 83 6.98 7.39 -3.30
CA HIS A 83 6.28 7.43 -2.01
C HIS A 83 6.05 6.04 -1.42
N ALA A 84 5.71 5.07 -2.27
CA ALA A 84 5.53 3.68 -1.83
C ALA A 84 6.85 3.03 -1.43
N LEU A 85 7.94 3.29 -2.16
CA LEU A 85 9.28 2.81 -1.82
C LEU A 85 9.80 3.45 -0.53
N ALA A 86 9.63 4.77 -0.36
CA ALA A 86 9.98 5.45 0.88
C ALA A 86 9.19 4.89 2.08
N ALA A 87 7.89 4.62 1.90
CA ALA A 87 7.09 3.97 2.93
C ALA A 87 7.54 2.53 3.24
N LEU A 88 8.02 1.79 2.24
CA LEU A 88 8.56 0.44 2.46
C LEU A 88 9.87 0.48 3.25
N GLU A 89 10.77 1.43 2.94
CA GLU A 89 12.00 1.63 3.71
C GLU A 89 11.71 2.04 5.16
N ASP A 90 10.76 2.96 5.39
CA ASP A 90 10.29 3.31 6.74
C ASP A 90 9.82 2.07 7.51
N LEU A 91 9.05 1.18 6.85
CA LEU A 91 8.54 -0.05 7.46
C LEU A 91 9.66 -1.07 7.74
N ARG A 92 10.63 -1.18 6.83
CA ARG A 92 11.80 -2.04 7.01
C ARG A 92 12.62 -1.59 8.23
N ALA A 93 12.87 -0.28 8.34
CA ALA A 93 13.55 0.31 9.48
C ALA A 93 12.76 0.09 10.79
N ALA A 94 11.44 0.31 10.76
CA ALA A 94 10.58 0.04 11.91
C ALA A 94 10.61 -1.44 12.32
N THR A 95 10.61 -2.36 11.37
CA THR A 95 10.68 -3.81 11.66
C THR A 95 11.99 -4.19 12.35
N ALA A 96 13.12 -3.58 11.96
CA ALA A 96 14.41 -3.79 12.62
C ALA A 96 14.44 -3.25 14.07
N SER A 97 13.55 -2.33 14.43
CA SER A 97 13.44 -1.81 15.81
C SER A 97 12.59 -2.69 16.73
N LEU A 98 11.91 -3.71 16.20
CA LEU A 98 11.03 -4.59 16.96
C LEU A 98 11.75 -5.77 17.65
N GLY A 99 13.07 -5.94 17.44
CA GLY A 99 13.88 -6.96 18.12
C GLY A 99 15.16 -7.31 17.39
#